data_AF-A0A812Y5Z7-F1
#
_entry.id   AF-A0A812Y5Z7-F1
#
_cell.length_a   1.000
_cell.length_b   1.000
_cell.length_c   1.000
_cell.angle_alpha   90.00
_cell.angle_beta   90.00
_cell.angle_gamma   90.00
#
_symmetry.space_group_name_H-M   'P 1'
#
loop_
_entity.id
_entity.type
_entity.pdbx_description
1 polymer ?
#
loop_
_entity_poly.entity_id
_entity_poly.type
_entity_poly.pdbx_seq_one_letter_code
_entity_poly.pdbx_strand_id
1 'polypeptide(L)'
;DAAGAKANALATLEKLAQATPFVLPKLPALVDLFADSKLGPPAVKAAVAIVSNIQPKGHGIASEVMPVLLNGMQDKRWKTKAGCIDVLLPCLLQMFDATPGQLAECLPQILSRLAEAALEVRAEIRTATGAVLREIGNLVASPEIKKLSQDLVTALAEPTNQKHTQDVLARMGNQTFMSLIDAASLSLLMPIVVRGLREREPASKKWSAQIFGPPPRALCLFNQIQSALA
;
A
#
# COMPACT_ATOMS: atom_id res chain seq x y z
N ASP A 1 -35.32 14.84 -6.86
CA ASP A 1 -33.87 14.97 -7.10
C ASP A 1 -33.11 13.66 -6.93
N ALA A 2 -32.60 13.08 -8.02
CA ALA A 2 -31.86 11.82 -8.01
C ALA A 2 -30.55 11.87 -7.18
N ALA A 3 -29.92 13.04 -7.08
CA ALA A 3 -28.70 13.24 -6.28
C ALA A 3 -28.97 13.15 -4.77
N GLY A 4 -30.11 13.67 -4.30
CA GLY A 4 -30.52 13.57 -2.90
C GLY A 4 -30.84 12.14 -2.48
N ALA A 5 -31.49 11.38 -3.35
CA ALA A 5 -31.77 9.96 -3.11
C ALA A 5 -30.47 9.13 -2.99
N LYS A 6 -29.47 9.39 -3.85
CA LYS A 6 -28.15 8.74 -3.76
C LYS A 6 -27.42 9.11 -2.47
N ALA A 7 -27.44 10.37 -2.04
CA ALA A 7 -26.83 10.79 -0.79
C ALA A 7 -27.48 10.12 0.44
N ASN A 8 -28.80 10.00 0.45
CA ASN A 8 -29.52 9.27 1.50
C ASN A 8 -29.18 7.78 1.50
N ALA A 9 -29.08 7.16 0.32
CA ALA A 9 -28.67 5.76 0.20
C ALA A 9 -27.25 5.53 0.75
N LEU A 10 -26.30 6.44 0.48
CA LEU A 10 -24.95 6.38 1.05
C LEU A 10 -24.97 6.47 2.57
N ALA A 11 -25.78 7.36 3.14
CA ALA A 11 -25.95 7.48 4.58
C ALA A 11 -26.59 6.22 5.21
N THR A 12 -27.52 5.57 4.50
CA THR A 12 -28.09 4.29 4.93
C THR A 12 -27.06 3.17 4.87
N LEU A 13 -26.23 3.12 3.81
CA LEU A 13 -25.13 2.15 3.69
C LEU A 13 -24.09 2.32 4.80
N GLU A 14 -23.75 3.56 5.17
CA GLU A 14 -22.88 3.85 6.32
C GLU A 14 -23.45 3.26 7.63
N LYS A 15 -24.76 3.42 7.87
CA LYS A 15 -25.43 2.86 9.06
C LYS A 15 -25.50 1.33 9.04
N LEU A 16 -25.60 0.73 7.86
CA LEU A 16 -25.68 -0.72 7.66
C LEU A 16 -24.30 -1.37 7.45
N ALA A 17 -23.19 -0.65 7.72
CA ALA A 17 -21.84 -1.15 7.50
C ALA A 17 -21.54 -2.49 8.19
N GLN A 18 -22.22 -2.81 9.29
CA GLN A 18 -22.10 -4.09 10.01
C GLN A 18 -22.67 -5.29 9.24
N ALA A 19 -23.55 -5.05 8.27
CA ALA A 19 -24.21 -6.09 7.47
C ALA A 19 -23.36 -6.48 6.24
N THR A 20 -22.16 -7.00 6.49
CA THR A 20 -21.14 -7.33 5.46
C THR A 20 -21.68 -8.00 4.20
N PRO A 21 -22.49 -9.08 4.24
CA PRO A 21 -22.93 -9.77 3.02
C PRO A 21 -23.81 -8.91 2.10
N PHE A 22 -24.50 -7.91 2.62
CA PHE A 22 -25.33 -7.01 1.81
C PHE A 22 -24.53 -5.85 1.22
N VAL A 23 -23.49 -5.41 1.93
CA VAL A 23 -22.77 -4.18 1.60
C VAL A 23 -21.53 -4.46 0.75
N LEU A 24 -20.85 -5.59 0.95
CA LEU A 24 -19.65 -5.97 0.21
C LEU A 24 -19.86 -6.01 -1.31
N PRO A 25 -20.95 -6.60 -1.85
CA PRO A 25 -21.19 -6.59 -3.30
C PRO A 25 -21.48 -5.20 -3.88
N LYS A 26 -21.77 -4.20 -3.04
CA LYS A 26 -22.04 -2.82 -3.45
C LYS A 26 -20.77 -1.98 -3.52
N LEU A 27 -19.64 -2.47 -2.98
CA LEU A 27 -18.38 -1.74 -2.93
C LEU A 27 -17.87 -1.29 -4.32
N PRO A 28 -17.90 -2.11 -5.39
CA PRO A 28 -17.47 -1.65 -6.71
C PRO A 28 -18.30 -0.47 -7.23
N ALA A 29 -19.62 -0.50 -6.99
CA ALA A 29 -20.51 0.61 -7.37
C ALA A 29 -20.27 1.87 -6.53
N LEU A 30 -19.77 1.74 -5.29
CA LEU A 30 -19.34 2.88 -4.48
C LEU A 30 -18.05 3.50 -5.01
N VAL A 31 -17.08 2.69 -5.45
CA VAL A 31 -15.82 3.18 -6.03
C VAL A 31 -16.08 4.05 -7.27
N ASP A 32 -17.05 3.69 -8.10
CA ASP A 32 -17.44 4.53 -9.25
C ASP A 32 -17.94 5.92 -8.86
N LEU A 33 -18.57 6.04 -7.69
CA LEU A 33 -19.09 7.31 -7.15
C LEU A 33 -18.00 8.19 -6.54
N PHE A 34 -16.78 7.67 -6.31
CA PHE A 34 -15.66 8.48 -5.79
C PHE A 34 -15.26 9.60 -6.76
N ALA A 35 -15.54 9.44 -8.05
CA ALA A 35 -15.29 10.46 -9.06
C ALA A 35 -16.20 11.70 -8.94
N ASP A 36 -17.37 11.57 -8.31
CA ASP A 36 -18.36 12.63 -8.23
C ASP A 36 -17.97 13.70 -7.20
N SER A 37 -18.09 14.98 -7.54
CA SER A 37 -17.72 16.08 -6.62
C SER A 37 -18.62 16.16 -5.37
N LYS A 38 -19.91 15.84 -5.50
CA LYS A 38 -20.88 15.93 -4.40
C LYS A 38 -21.05 14.62 -3.64
N LEU A 39 -20.98 13.50 -4.35
CA LEU A 39 -21.19 12.16 -3.79
C LEU A 39 -19.88 11.46 -3.40
N GLY A 40 -18.72 11.94 -3.87
CA GLY A 40 -17.42 11.36 -3.57
C GLY A 40 -17.09 11.31 -2.08
N PRO A 41 -17.07 12.45 -1.35
CA PRO A 41 -16.78 12.44 0.09
C PRO A 41 -17.69 11.53 0.93
N PRO A 42 -19.04 11.56 0.77
CA PRO A 42 -19.89 10.63 1.51
C PRO A 42 -19.74 9.17 1.06
N ALA A 43 -19.39 8.91 -0.22
CA ALA A 43 -19.13 7.56 -0.70
C ALA A 43 -17.83 6.98 -0.10
N VAL A 44 -16.75 7.78 -0.04
CA VAL A 44 -15.49 7.37 0.60
C VAL A 44 -15.72 7.11 2.09
N LYS A 45 -16.46 7.99 2.78
CA LYS A 45 -16.80 7.80 4.19
C LYS A 45 -17.61 6.51 4.42
N ALA A 46 -18.60 6.24 3.56
CA ALA A 46 -19.35 5.00 3.63
C ALA A 46 -18.45 3.78 3.38
N ALA A 47 -17.56 3.83 2.38
CA ALA A 47 -16.61 2.75 2.10
C ALA A 47 -15.65 2.48 3.26
N VAL A 48 -15.12 3.53 3.90
CA VAL A 48 -14.29 3.40 5.12
C VAL A 48 -15.09 2.75 6.24
N ALA A 49 -16.33 3.18 6.48
CA ALA A 49 -17.17 2.58 7.51
C ALA A 49 -17.46 1.11 7.23
N ILE A 50 -17.70 0.75 5.98
CA ILE A 50 -17.92 -0.63 5.53
C ILE A 50 -16.68 -1.46 5.85
N VAL A 51 -15.51 -1.06 5.34
CA VAL A 51 -14.25 -1.77 5.51
C VAL A 51 -13.96 -2.04 6.98
N SER A 52 -14.05 -1.02 7.83
CA SER A 52 -13.78 -1.13 9.28
C SER A 52 -14.71 -2.09 10.02
N ASN A 53 -15.86 -2.46 9.45
CA ASN A 53 -16.85 -3.35 10.05
C ASN A 53 -17.01 -4.69 9.29
N ILE A 54 -16.14 -4.99 8.33
CA ILE A 54 -16.20 -6.26 7.57
C ILE A 54 -15.96 -7.46 8.49
N GLN A 55 -16.86 -8.44 8.38
CA GLN A 55 -16.78 -9.74 9.05
C GLN A 55 -16.88 -10.87 7.99
N PRO A 56 -15.96 -11.85 7.95
CA PRO A 56 -14.80 -12.06 8.82
C PRO A 56 -13.70 -11.01 8.61
N LYS A 57 -13.13 -10.52 9.71
CA LYS A 57 -12.05 -9.52 9.70
C LYS A 57 -10.82 -10.08 8.98
N GLY A 58 -10.13 -9.24 8.21
CA GLY A 58 -8.95 -9.63 7.43
C GLY A 58 -9.31 -10.39 6.15
N HIS A 59 -9.80 -11.63 6.27
CA HIS A 59 -10.05 -12.51 5.12
C HIS A 59 -11.04 -11.94 4.09
N GLY A 60 -12.14 -11.33 4.54
CA GLY A 60 -13.09 -10.68 3.64
C GLY A 60 -12.51 -9.44 2.94
N ILE A 61 -11.52 -8.79 3.53
CA ILE A 61 -10.82 -7.66 2.91
C ILE A 61 -9.86 -8.16 1.84
N ALA A 62 -9.03 -9.16 2.16
CA ALA A 62 -8.02 -9.67 1.25
C ALA A 62 -8.62 -10.25 -0.04
N SER A 63 -9.74 -10.98 0.09
CA SER A 63 -10.38 -11.68 -1.03
C SER A 63 -11.26 -10.78 -1.90
N GLU A 64 -12.10 -9.94 -1.30
CA GLU A 64 -13.16 -9.22 -2.04
C GLU A 64 -12.87 -7.72 -2.18
N VAL A 65 -12.33 -7.08 -1.14
CA VAL A 65 -12.08 -5.63 -1.14
C VAL A 65 -10.80 -5.27 -1.88
N MET A 66 -9.72 -6.01 -1.62
CA MET A 66 -8.39 -5.71 -2.15
C MET A 66 -8.36 -5.68 -3.69
N PRO A 67 -8.94 -6.65 -4.43
CA PRO A 67 -8.95 -6.59 -5.88
C PRO A 67 -9.71 -5.38 -6.43
N VAL A 68 -10.82 -5.01 -5.78
CA VAL A 68 -11.64 -3.84 -6.17
C VAL A 68 -10.86 -2.55 -5.98
N LEU A 69 -10.16 -2.40 -4.84
CA LEU A 69 -9.33 -1.21 -4.56
C LEU A 69 -8.12 -1.13 -5.51
N LEU A 70 -7.41 -2.23 -5.73
CA LEU A 70 -6.25 -2.27 -6.64
C LEU A 70 -6.65 -1.95 -8.10
N ASN A 71 -7.85 -2.35 -8.52
CA ASN A 71 -8.42 -1.95 -9.81
C ASN A 71 -8.82 -0.47 -9.82
N GLY A 72 -9.43 0.04 -8.74
CA GLY A 72 -9.78 1.45 -8.62
C GLY A 72 -8.58 2.41 -8.61
N MET A 73 -7.43 1.97 -8.09
CA MET A 73 -6.16 2.73 -8.15
C MET A 73 -5.62 2.89 -9.58
N GLN A 74 -6.01 2.03 -10.51
CA GLN A 74 -5.62 2.09 -11.92
C GLN A 74 -6.60 2.92 -12.77
N ASP A 75 -7.70 3.40 -12.20
CA ASP A 75 -8.70 4.21 -12.93
C ASP A 75 -8.06 5.51 -13.43
N LYS A 76 -8.45 5.97 -14.62
CA LYS A 76 -8.00 7.26 -15.18
C LYS A 76 -8.47 8.45 -14.33
N ARG A 77 -9.55 8.29 -13.57
CA ARG A 77 -10.16 9.34 -12.74
C ARG A 77 -9.37 9.51 -11.44
N TRP A 78 -8.66 10.63 -11.31
CA TRP A 78 -7.80 10.91 -10.15
C TRP A 78 -8.52 10.87 -8.79
N LYS A 79 -9.79 11.29 -8.74
CA LYS A 79 -10.60 11.25 -7.51
C LYS A 79 -10.92 9.82 -7.07
N THR A 80 -11.18 8.92 -8.02
CA THR A 80 -11.35 7.50 -7.75
C THR A 80 -10.07 6.90 -7.19
N LYS A 81 -8.90 7.23 -7.78
CA LYS A 81 -7.60 6.82 -7.24
C LYS A 81 -7.40 7.29 -5.80
N ALA A 82 -7.59 8.58 -5.54
CA ALA A 82 -7.43 9.16 -4.20
C ALA A 82 -8.36 8.49 -3.18
N GLY A 83 -9.65 8.33 -3.50
CA GLY A 83 -10.60 7.66 -2.63
C GLY A 83 -10.25 6.19 -2.37
N CYS A 84 -9.72 5.46 -3.36
CA CYS A 84 -9.26 4.09 -3.15
C CYS A 84 -8.05 4.01 -2.21
N ILE A 85 -7.12 4.96 -2.30
CA ILE A 85 -5.95 5.05 -1.42
C ILE A 85 -6.39 5.39 0.02
N ASP A 86 -7.36 6.28 0.20
CA ASP A 86 -7.90 6.61 1.52
C ASP A 86 -8.59 5.40 2.18
N VAL A 87 -9.33 4.60 1.39
CA VAL A 87 -10.00 3.37 1.89
C VAL A 87 -9.00 2.22 2.13
N LEU A 88 -7.84 2.23 1.46
CA LEU A 88 -6.79 1.23 1.65
C LEU A 88 -6.16 1.32 3.05
N LEU A 89 -6.07 2.51 3.63
CA LEU A 89 -5.48 2.73 4.96
C LEU A 89 -6.16 1.90 6.07
N PRO A 90 -7.49 1.99 6.31
CA PRO A 90 -8.17 1.15 7.28
C PRO A 90 -8.15 -0.34 6.91
N CYS A 91 -8.08 -0.69 5.62
CA CYS A 91 -7.93 -2.08 5.18
C CYS A 91 -6.63 -2.69 5.73
N LEU A 92 -5.52 -1.98 5.59
CA LEU A 92 -4.21 -2.44 6.03
C LEU A 92 -4.15 -2.65 7.54
N LEU A 93 -4.67 -1.71 8.33
CA LEU A 93 -4.70 -1.80 9.78
C LEU A 93 -5.51 -3.01 10.25
N GLN A 94 -6.70 -3.20 9.67
CA GLN A 94 -7.54 -4.35 10.01
C GLN A 94 -6.91 -5.69 9.59
N MET A 95 -6.25 -5.74 8.43
CA MET A 95 -5.56 -6.95 7.97
C MET A 95 -4.33 -7.27 8.82
N PHE A 96 -3.60 -6.25 9.28
CA PHE A 96 -2.45 -6.43 10.16
C PHE A 96 -2.85 -7.08 11.49
N ASP A 97 -3.94 -6.62 12.10
CA ASP A 97 -4.42 -7.15 13.38
C ASP A 97 -5.04 -8.55 13.27
N ALA A 98 -5.79 -8.81 12.19
CA ALA A 98 -6.58 -10.04 12.06
C ALA A 98 -5.90 -11.15 11.23
N THR A 99 -5.14 -10.79 10.20
CA THR A 99 -4.61 -11.76 9.22
C THR A 99 -3.28 -11.30 8.59
N PRO A 100 -2.17 -11.32 9.36
CA PRO A 100 -0.87 -10.85 8.90
C PRO A 100 -0.29 -11.67 7.73
N GLY A 101 -0.64 -12.96 7.62
CA GLY A 101 -0.20 -13.81 6.52
C GLY A 101 -0.74 -13.36 5.15
N GLN A 102 -2.03 -13.05 5.06
CA GLN A 102 -2.62 -12.54 3.81
C GLN A 102 -2.16 -11.13 3.48
N LEU A 103 -1.91 -10.31 4.51
CA LEU A 103 -1.30 -9.00 4.30
C LEU A 103 0.06 -9.15 3.64
N ALA A 104 0.91 -10.07 4.10
CA ALA A 104 2.22 -10.32 3.52
C ALA A 104 2.17 -10.68 2.02
N GLU A 105 1.17 -11.46 1.60
CA GLU A 105 0.96 -11.85 0.20
C GLU A 105 0.45 -10.67 -0.67
N CYS A 106 -0.43 -9.83 -0.13
CA CYS A 106 -0.99 -8.69 -0.87
C CYS A 106 -0.03 -7.49 -0.93
N LEU A 107 0.89 -7.35 0.02
CA LEU A 107 1.70 -6.14 0.19
C LEU A 107 2.61 -5.78 -1.00
N PRO A 108 3.26 -6.74 -1.70
CA PRO A 108 4.02 -6.43 -2.92
C PRO A 108 3.15 -5.80 -4.02
N GLN A 109 1.92 -6.29 -4.17
CA GLN A 109 0.97 -5.76 -5.16
C GLN A 109 0.53 -4.35 -4.77
N ILE A 110 0.22 -4.12 -3.49
CA ILE A 110 -0.17 -2.82 -2.95
C ILE A 110 0.94 -1.79 -3.15
N LEU A 111 2.19 -2.11 -2.78
CA LEU A 111 3.31 -1.18 -2.95
C LEU A 111 3.63 -0.88 -4.41
N SER A 112 3.45 -1.85 -5.31
CA SER A 112 3.59 -1.60 -6.75
C SER A 112 2.60 -0.53 -7.22
N ARG A 113 1.34 -0.60 -6.76
CA ARG A 113 0.32 0.43 -7.06
C ARG A 113 0.59 1.76 -6.38
N LEU A 114 1.11 1.76 -5.15
CA LEU A 114 1.50 2.99 -4.45
C LEU A 114 2.70 3.66 -5.11
N ALA A 115 3.66 2.90 -5.64
CA ALA A 115 4.78 3.44 -6.40
C ALA A 115 4.31 4.12 -7.70
N GLU A 116 3.32 3.55 -8.39
CA GLU A 116 2.66 4.21 -9.53
C GLU A 116 1.93 5.50 -9.10
N ALA A 117 1.21 5.47 -7.97
CA ALA A 117 0.51 6.63 -7.42
C ALA A 117 1.46 7.74 -6.93
N ALA A 118 2.65 7.39 -6.44
CA ALA A 118 3.66 8.36 -6.00
C ALA A 118 4.23 9.19 -7.16
N LEU A 119 4.17 8.69 -8.39
CA LEU A 119 4.60 9.42 -9.60
C LEU A 119 3.56 10.45 -10.08
N GLU A 120 2.36 10.49 -9.51
CA GLU A 120 1.32 11.44 -9.89
C GLU A 120 1.66 12.88 -9.46
N VAL A 121 1.31 13.84 -10.34
CA VAL A 121 1.58 15.27 -10.13
C VAL A 121 0.59 15.91 -9.16
N ARG A 122 -0.54 15.26 -8.87
CA ARG A 122 -1.57 15.78 -7.97
C ARG A 122 -1.18 15.65 -6.50
N ALA A 123 -1.32 16.75 -5.76
CA ALA A 123 -0.96 16.80 -4.36
C ALA A 123 -1.84 15.87 -3.51
N GLU A 124 -3.14 15.77 -3.81
CA GLU A 124 -4.08 14.94 -3.04
C GLU A 124 -3.72 13.46 -3.08
N ILE A 125 -3.30 12.96 -4.25
CA ILE A 125 -2.86 11.57 -4.41
C ILE A 125 -1.54 11.36 -3.68
N ARG A 126 -0.59 12.30 -3.77
CA ARG A 126 0.69 12.18 -3.04
C ARG A 126 0.51 12.21 -1.53
N THR A 127 -0.38 13.05 -1.00
CA THR A 127 -0.66 13.10 0.43
C THR A 127 -1.30 11.81 0.93
N ALA A 128 -2.28 11.29 0.19
CA ALA A 128 -2.92 10.01 0.53
C ALA A 128 -1.91 8.84 0.44
N THR A 129 -1.12 8.79 -0.63
CA THR A 129 -0.08 7.77 -0.84
C THR A 129 0.97 7.82 0.28
N GLY A 130 1.42 9.02 0.65
CA GLY A 130 2.39 9.21 1.74
C GLY A 130 1.85 8.78 3.10
N ALA A 131 0.56 8.99 3.37
CA ALA A 131 -0.09 8.50 4.59
C ALA A 131 -0.10 6.97 4.63
N VAL A 132 -0.47 6.31 3.53
CA VAL A 132 -0.46 4.84 3.43
C VAL A 132 0.96 4.28 3.57
N LEU A 133 1.94 4.85 2.87
CA LEU A 133 3.34 4.41 2.97
C LEU A 133 3.89 4.56 4.40
N ARG A 134 3.50 5.63 5.11
CA ARG A 134 3.89 5.83 6.51
C ARG A 134 3.33 4.74 7.41
N GLU A 135 2.05 4.37 7.24
CA GLU A 135 1.48 3.26 8.00
C GLU A 135 2.17 1.93 7.68
N ILE A 136 2.45 1.63 6.41
CA ILE A 136 3.24 0.43 6.05
C ILE A 136 4.62 0.46 6.73
N GLY A 137 5.26 1.62 6.82
CA GLY A 137 6.51 1.81 7.56
C GLY A 137 6.40 1.57 9.07
N ASN A 138 5.21 1.77 9.66
CA ASN A 138 4.93 1.45 11.06
C ASN A 138 4.73 -0.06 11.29
N LEU A 139 4.24 -0.79 10.28
CA LEU A 139 4.04 -2.24 10.34
C LEU A 139 5.36 -3.04 10.33
N VAL A 140 6.49 -2.38 10.06
CA VAL A 140 7.82 -3.00 10.05
C VAL A 140 8.18 -3.48 11.46
N ALA A 141 8.37 -4.80 11.58
CA ALA A 141 8.75 -5.45 12.83
C ALA A 141 10.27 -5.44 13.06
N SER A 142 11.09 -5.51 12.00
CA SER A 142 12.55 -5.55 12.11
C SER A 142 13.10 -4.25 12.68
N PRO A 143 13.86 -4.27 13.80
CA PRO A 143 14.35 -3.05 14.45
C PRO A 143 15.41 -2.33 13.63
N GLU A 144 16.13 -3.04 12.77
CA GLU A 144 17.15 -2.49 11.88
C GLU A 144 16.49 -1.68 10.76
N ILE A 145 15.46 -2.24 10.15
CA ILE A 145 14.72 -1.62 9.05
C ILE A 145 13.80 -0.53 9.57
N LYS A 146 13.29 -0.65 10.79
CA LYS A 146 12.49 0.38 11.45
C LYS A 146 13.26 1.70 11.64
N LYS A 147 14.58 1.65 11.84
CA LYS A 147 15.42 2.87 11.88
C LYS A 147 15.51 3.57 10.52
N LEU A 148 15.42 2.80 9.44
CA LEU A 148 15.46 3.28 8.06
C LEU A 148 14.05 3.51 7.48
N SER A 149 12.98 3.14 8.17
CA SER A 149 11.64 3.11 7.58
C SER A 149 11.16 4.48 7.11
N GLN A 150 11.48 5.55 7.84
CA GLN A 150 11.16 6.92 7.43
C GLN A 150 11.93 7.33 6.16
N ASP A 151 13.22 6.98 6.09
CA ASP A 151 14.06 7.24 4.92
C ASP A 151 13.55 6.44 3.70
N LEU A 152 13.17 5.17 3.90
CA LEU A 152 12.59 4.30 2.87
C LEU A 152 11.24 4.83 2.36
N VAL A 153 10.34 5.21 3.27
CA VAL A 153 9.04 5.81 2.93
C VAL A 153 9.22 7.09 2.12
N THR A 154 10.19 7.93 2.51
CA THR A 154 10.50 9.18 1.79
C THR A 154 11.07 8.89 0.40
N ALA A 155 11.97 7.91 0.27
CA ALA A 155 12.50 7.47 -1.02
C ALA A 155 11.44 6.82 -1.93
N LEU A 156 10.38 6.23 -1.37
CA LEU A 156 9.23 5.73 -2.13
C LEU A 156 8.27 6.85 -2.53
N ALA A 157 8.03 7.82 -1.66
CA ALA A 157 7.16 8.97 -1.93
C ALA A 157 7.74 9.94 -2.96
N GLU A 158 9.07 10.09 -3.00
CA GLU A 158 9.78 10.98 -3.94
C GLU A 158 10.73 10.20 -4.86
N PRO A 159 10.21 9.41 -5.82
CA PRO A 159 11.05 8.56 -6.67
C PRO A 159 11.96 9.34 -7.63
N THR A 160 11.65 10.62 -7.91
CA THR A 160 12.46 11.51 -8.76
C THR A 160 13.71 12.03 -8.06
N ASN A 161 13.79 11.97 -6.72
CA ASN A 161 14.94 12.42 -5.97
C ASN A 161 16.02 11.32 -5.91
N GLN A 162 16.81 11.24 -6.97
CA GLN A 162 17.87 10.24 -7.12
C GLN A 162 18.94 10.34 -6.02
N LYS A 163 19.27 11.55 -5.56
CA LYS A 163 20.26 11.77 -4.50
C LYS A 163 19.79 11.17 -3.17
N HIS A 164 18.52 11.38 -2.82
CA HIS A 164 17.95 10.79 -1.62
C HIS A 164 17.94 9.25 -1.71
N THR A 165 17.52 8.71 -2.85
CA THR A 165 17.54 7.26 -3.10
C THR A 165 18.95 6.67 -2.93
N GLN A 166 19.98 7.38 -3.40
CA GLN A 166 21.39 6.98 -3.24
C GLN A 166 21.86 6.98 -1.79
N ASP A 167 21.53 8.01 -1.01
CA ASP A 167 21.90 8.08 0.40
C ASP A 167 21.28 6.90 1.19
N VAL A 168 20.01 6.60 0.90
CA VAL A 168 19.31 5.46 1.51
C VAL A 168 19.96 4.12 1.13
N LEU A 169 20.32 3.93 -0.14
CA LEU A 169 21.02 2.71 -0.59
C LEU A 169 22.41 2.56 0.05
N ALA A 170 23.15 3.67 0.19
CA ALA A 170 24.45 3.66 0.86
C ALA A 170 24.33 3.31 2.35
N ARG A 171 23.33 3.86 3.05
CA ARG A 171 23.03 3.52 4.44
C ARG A 171 22.67 2.04 4.59
N MET A 172 21.80 1.53 3.73
CA MET A 172 21.41 0.12 3.72
C MET A 172 22.60 -0.82 3.47
N GLY A 173 23.46 -0.50 2.50
CA GLY A 173 24.64 -1.32 2.18
C GLY A 173 25.66 -1.43 3.31
N ASN A 174 25.65 -0.46 4.23
CA ASN A 174 26.52 -0.44 5.41
C ASN A 174 25.88 -1.05 6.67
N GLN A 175 24.57 -1.34 6.65
CA GLN A 175 23.89 -1.98 7.77
C GLN A 175 24.07 -3.50 7.71
N THR A 176 24.23 -4.12 8.88
CA THR A 176 24.22 -5.57 9.03
C THR A 176 22.84 -6.02 9.48
N PHE A 177 22.14 -6.80 8.65
CA PHE A 177 20.86 -7.39 9.01
C PHE A 177 21.09 -8.66 9.86
N MET A 178 20.80 -8.59 11.15
CA MET A 178 20.89 -9.70 12.10
C MET A 178 19.52 -10.32 12.39
N SER A 179 18.45 -9.55 12.17
CA SER A 179 17.07 -9.94 12.43
C SER A 179 16.41 -10.63 11.23
N LEU A 180 15.39 -11.46 11.48
CA LEU A 180 14.56 -12.02 10.41
C LEU A 180 13.81 -10.89 9.71
N ILE A 181 13.89 -10.87 8.39
CA ILE A 181 13.27 -9.82 7.58
C ILE A 181 11.81 -10.19 7.34
N ASP A 182 10.91 -9.28 7.70
CA ASP A 182 9.47 -9.41 7.53
C ASP A 182 9.04 -9.08 6.09
N ALA A 183 7.85 -9.56 5.71
CA ALA A 183 7.29 -9.29 4.39
C ALA A 183 7.10 -7.78 4.13
N ALA A 184 6.77 -6.98 5.15
CA ALA A 184 6.61 -5.53 5.00
C ALA A 184 7.94 -4.82 4.74
N SER A 185 8.98 -5.20 5.48
CA SER A 185 10.35 -4.80 5.17
C SER A 185 10.75 -5.12 3.72
N LEU A 186 10.60 -6.37 3.29
CA LEU A 186 10.97 -6.76 1.91
C LEU A 186 10.19 -5.97 0.86
N SER A 187 8.89 -5.81 1.09
CA SER A 187 8.02 -5.08 0.19
C SER A 187 8.48 -3.62 0.06
N LEU A 188 8.93 -2.96 1.14
CA LEU A 188 9.47 -1.60 1.11
C LEU A 188 10.85 -1.51 0.45
N LEU A 189 11.72 -2.49 0.69
CA LEU A 189 13.08 -2.50 0.15
C LEU A 189 13.12 -2.73 -1.36
N MET A 190 12.32 -3.68 -1.85
CA MET A 190 12.41 -4.17 -3.23
C MET A 190 12.25 -3.08 -4.30
N PRO A 191 11.26 -2.16 -4.25
CA PRO A 191 11.11 -1.12 -5.26
C PRO A 191 12.30 -0.15 -5.32
N ILE A 192 12.95 0.11 -4.18
CA ILE A 192 14.13 0.99 -4.08
C ILE A 192 15.35 0.28 -4.67
N VAL A 193 15.56 -0.98 -4.31
CA VAL A 193 16.71 -1.74 -4.78
C VAL A 193 16.62 -2.01 -6.29
N VAL A 194 15.45 -2.40 -6.80
CA VAL A 194 15.22 -2.57 -8.26
C VAL A 194 15.46 -1.26 -9.01
N ARG A 195 15.08 -0.12 -8.43
CA ARG A 195 15.37 1.21 -9.00
C ARG A 195 16.88 1.51 -8.99
N GLY A 196 17.57 1.23 -7.89
CA GLY A 196 19.02 1.40 -7.78
C GLY A 196 19.83 0.55 -8.76
N LEU A 197 19.37 -0.66 -9.06
CA LEU A 197 19.98 -1.52 -10.10
C LEU A 197 19.82 -0.96 -11.52
N ARG A 198 18.72 -0.22 -11.79
CA ARG A 198 18.44 0.41 -13.08
C ARG A 198 19.12 1.77 -13.26
N GLU A 199 19.61 2.36 -12.17
CA GLU A 199 20.25 3.67 -12.20
C GLU A 199 21.54 3.67 -13.04
N ARG A 200 21.97 4.82 -13.57
CA ARG A 200 23.22 4.90 -14.36
C ARG A 200 24.48 4.85 -13.50
N GLU A 201 24.35 5.30 -12.26
CA GLU A 201 25.44 5.51 -11.32
C GLU A 201 25.98 4.17 -10.78
N PRO A 202 27.30 3.92 -10.84
CA PRO A 202 27.87 2.61 -10.51
C PRO A 202 27.86 2.29 -9.01
N ALA A 203 27.92 3.29 -8.11
CA ALA A 203 27.86 3.02 -6.67
C ALA A 203 26.46 2.54 -6.25
N SER A 204 25.40 3.16 -6.80
CA SER A 204 24.01 2.68 -6.65
C SER A 204 23.88 1.20 -7.02
N LYS A 205 24.41 0.80 -8.19
CA LYS A 205 24.40 -0.60 -8.61
C LYS A 205 25.18 -1.51 -7.67
N LYS A 206 26.35 -1.06 -7.19
CA LYS A 206 27.17 -1.83 -6.26
C LYS A 206 26.44 -2.06 -4.94
N TRP A 207 25.85 -1.03 -4.33
CA TRP A 207 25.11 -1.17 -3.08
C TRP A 207 23.86 -2.02 -3.26
N SER A 208 23.08 -1.80 -4.32
CA SER A 208 21.91 -2.63 -4.63
C SER A 208 22.28 -4.09 -4.88
N ALA A 209 23.38 -4.36 -5.60
CA ALA A 209 23.89 -5.70 -5.81
C ALA A 209 24.49 -6.33 -4.54
N GLN A 210 24.98 -5.53 -3.59
CA GLN A 210 25.42 -6.02 -2.28
C GLN A 210 24.24 -6.42 -1.39
N ILE A 211 23.10 -5.71 -1.52
CA ILE A 211 21.85 -6.01 -0.82
C ILE A 211 21.18 -7.28 -1.39
N PHE A 212 21.20 -7.46 -2.72
CA PHE A 212 20.69 -8.68 -3.41
C PHE A 212 21.69 -9.85 -3.44
N GLY A 213 22.98 -9.54 -3.37
CA GLY A 213 24.09 -10.44 -3.64
C GLY A 213 24.27 -11.53 -2.58
N PRO A 214 24.99 -12.60 -2.95
CA PRO A 214 24.80 -13.91 -2.37
C PRO A 214 25.29 -13.92 -0.94
N PRO A 215 24.73 -14.81 -0.15
CA PRO A 215 25.42 -15.10 1.09
C PRO A 215 25.20 -16.54 1.57
N PRO A 216 25.82 -16.90 2.69
CA PRO A 216 25.21 -17.84 3.64
C PRO A 216 23.94 -17.27 4.35
N ARG A 217 23.48 -16.05 4.02
CA ARG A 217 22.43 -15.17 4.63
C ARG A 217 21.17 -14.74 3.80
N ALA A 218 20.87 -15.25 2.59
CA ALA A 218 19.80 -14.75 1.66
C ALA A 218 18.98 -15.87 1.02
N LEU A 219 19.26 -17.12 1.40
CA LEU A 219 18.33 -18.22 1.16
C LEU A 219 16.95 -17.94 1.81
N CYS A 220 16.89 -17.11 2.85
CA CYS A 220 15.63 -16.65 3.42
C CYS A 220 14.89 -15.67 2.49
N LEU A 221 15.59 -14.72 1.88
CA LEU A 221 14.99 -13.68 1.03
C LEU A 221 14.43 -14.26 -0.27
N PHE A 222 15.18 -15.16 -0.93
CA PHE A 222 14.76 -15.69 -2.23
C PHE A 222 13.56 -16.65 -2.09
N ASN A 223 13.55 -17.51 -1.06
CA ASN A 223 12.39 -18.37 -0.78
C ASN A 223 11.16 -17.58 -0.33
N GLN A 224 11.32 -16.47 0.42
CA GLN A 224 10.20 -15.61 0.82
C GLN A 224 9.65 -14.75 -0.32
N ILE A 225 10.51 -14.27 -1.23
CA ILE A 225 10.08 -13.56 -2.45
C ILE A 225 9.33 -14.52 -3.39
N GLN A 226 9.78 -15.76 -3.51
CA GLN A 226 9.13 -16.77 -4.36
C GLN A 226 7.81 -17.28 -3.75
N SER A 227 7.65 -17.30 -2.43
CA SER A 227 6.38 -17.62 -1.77
C SER A 227 5.40 -16.44 -1.70
N ALA A 228 5.87 -15.19 -1.77
CA ALA A 228 5.02 -14.00 -1.77
C ALA A 228 4.55 -13.56 -3.18
N LEU A 229 5.15 -14.12 -4.24
CA LEU A 229 4.81 -13.86 -5.65
C LEU A 229 4.13 -15.04 -6.36
N ALA A 230 3.98 -16.19 -5.70
CA ALA A 230 3.24 -17.36 -6.18
C ALA A 230 1.88 -17.44 -5.49
#